data_AF-A0A1A3CEE5-F1
#
_entry.id   AF-A0A1A3CEE5-F1
#
_cell.length_a   1.000
_cell.length_b   1.000
_cell.length_c   1.000
_cell.angle_alpha   90.00
_cell.angle_beta   90.00
_cell.angle_gamma   90.00
#
_symmetry.space_group_name_H-M   'P 1'
#
loop_
_entity.id
_entity.type
_entity.pdbx_description
1 polymer ?
#
loop_
_entity_poly.entity_id
_entity_poly.type
_entity_poly.pdbx_seq_one_letter_code
_entity_poly.pdbx_strand_id
1 'polypeptide(L)'
;MEGKFALADDFVLLEDNNSDAAGLTYSELEQDFPELAAVFEASPLDIMLIRSDDIELIEEMFSRLNEAVPLNAAEKRNGKGGYLRPVVRHLVGTDFFERKLPFRNNRYRHYDLATKFLYWIDRDDAADVKKQNLDDFWDAVKADPGGEEWARSLYDEALEVVTALTPTFEDGDKLLASVGMVSVYFLLGMKRFESGDNFPHRNELESFERARNIKRFNDESELTAGQRRLLEFDRRAQSPNDEAALRYRVSVLEDFLRDPSVFA
;
A
#
# COMPACT_ATOMS: atom_id res chain seq x y z
N MET A 1 0.68 9.21 -47.32
CA MET A 1 0.15 9.98 -46.17
C MET A 1 -0.17 11.39 -46.62
N GLU A 2 -1.20 12.05 -46.08
CA GLU A 2 -1.67 13.38 -46.54
C GLU A 2 -0.81 14.58 -46.06
N GLY A 3 0.37 14.35 -45.47
CA GLY A 3 1.27 15.41 -45.01
C GLY A 3 0.74 16.27 -43.85
N LYS A 4 -0.33 15.84 -43.18
CA LYS A 4 -1.01 16.62 -42.12
C LYS A 4 -0.35 16.56 -40.76
N PHE A 5 0.49 15.56 -40.53
CA PHE A 5 1.15 15.32 -39.26
C PHE A 5 2.66 15.23 -39.49
N ALA A 6 3.40 15.93 -38.64
CA ALA A 6 4.85 15.88 -38.58
C ALA A 6 5.31 15.01 -37.41
N LEU A 7 6.58 14.61 -37.43
CA LEU A 7 7.24 14.07 -36.24
C LEU A 7 7.19 15.10 -35.11
N ALA A 8 7.14 14.62 -33.87
CA ALA A 8 7.09 15.49 -32.71
C ALA A 8 8.35 16.36 -32.61
N ASP A 9 8.22 17.55 -32.01
CA ASP A 9 9.33 18.49 -31.84
C ASP A 9 10.46 17.93 -30.94
N ASP A 10 10.13 16.94 -30.10
CA ASP A 10 11.04 16.21 -29.23
C ASP A 10 11.47 14.84 -29.81
N PHE A 11 11.27 14.62 -31.11
CA PHE A 11 11.70 13.39 -31.78
C PHE A 11 13.21 13.17 -31.63
N VAL A 12 13.58 11.94 -31.28
CA VAL A 12 14.96 11.46 -31.22
C VAL A 12 15.02 10.06 -31.80
N LEU A 13 15.90 9.84 -32.78
CA LEU A 13 16.21 8.53 -33.33
C LEU A 13 17.03 7.74 -32.32
N LEU A 14 16.52 6.57 -31.90
CA LEU A 14 17.10 5.81 -30.78
C LEU A 14 18.48 5.21 -31.07
N GLU A 15 18.81 4.96 -32.34
CA GLU A 15 20.07 4.30 -32.72
C GLU A 15 21.29 5.21 -32.50
N ASP A 16 21.15 6.51 -32.75
CA ASP A 16 22.24 7.48 -32.72
C ASP A 16 21.94 8.75 -31.91
N ASN A 17 20.75 8.85 -31.31
CA ASN A 17 20.22 10.03 -30.64
C ASN A 17 20.12 11.27 -31.55
N ASN A 18 19.94 11.09 -32.87
CA ASN A 18 19.76 12.20 -33.80
C ASN A 18 18.34 12.79 -33.70
N SER A 19 18.22 14.11 -33.74
CA SER A 19 16.96 14.87 -33.68
C SER A 19 16.68 15.71 -34.93
N ASP A 20 17.51 15.61 -35.98
CA ASP A 20 17.42 16.44 -37.18
C ASP A 20 16.10 16.29 -37.96
N ALA A 21 15.39 15.17 -37.75
CA ALA A 21 14.11 14.89 -38.38
C ALA A 21 12.89 15.40 -37.59
N ALA A 22 13.09 16.02 -36.41
CA ALA A 22 12.00 16.57 -35.60
C ALA A 22 11.21 17.64 -36.38
N GLY A 23 9.89 17.62 -36.23
CA GLY A 23 9.00 18.58 -36.92
C GLY A 23 8.83 18.36 -38.43
N LEU A 24 9.48 17.35 -39.04
CA LEU A 24 9.31 17.04 -40.46
C LEU A 24 8.07 16.19 -40.72
N THR A 25 7.35 16.51 -41.78
CA THR A 25 6.27 15.70 -42.33
C THR A 25 6.81 14.49 -43.09
N TYR A 26 5.98 13.47 -43.30
CA TYR A 26 6.39 12.28 -44.05
C TYR A 26 6.97 12.60 -45.44
N SER A 27 6.42 13.58 -46.16
CA SER A 27 6.93 13.98 -47.47
C SER A 27 8.29 14.68 -47.42
N GLU A 28 8.60 15.36 -46.30
CA GLU A 28 9.92 15.95 -46.05
C GLU A 28 10.91 14.86 -45.62
N LEU A 29 10.47 13.88 -44.82
CA LEU A 29 11.27 12.70 -44.49
C LEU A 29 11.67 11.90 -45.74
N GLU A 30 10.77 11.70 -46.70
CA GLU A 30 11.09 11.01 -47.95
C GLU A 30 12.18 11.73 -48.78
N GLN A 31 12.29 13.06 -48.67
CA GLN A 31 13.27 13.86 -49.39
C GLN A 31 14.62 13.93 -48.66
N ASP A 32 14.58 14.27 -47.37
CA ASP A 32 15.77 14.61 -46.59
C ASP A 32 16.31 13.41 -45.79
N PHE A 33 15.46 12.43 -45.45
CA PHE A 33 15.79 11.26 -44.63
C PHE A 33 15.15 9.95 -45.18
N PRO A 34 15.46 9.53 -46.42
CA PRO A 34 14.77 8.42 -47.09
C PRO A 34 14.88 7.07 -46.36
N GLU A 35 15.98 6.84 -45.62
CA GLU A 35 16.13 5.63 -44.80
C GLU A 35 15.15 5.60 -43.63
N LEU A 36 14.95 6.74 -42.95
CA LEU A 36 14.00 6.87 -41.85
C LEU A 36 12.56 6.74 -42.35
N ALA A 37 12.25 7.31 -43.51
CA ALA A 37 10.96 7.14 -44.17
C ALA A 37 10.66 5.67 -44.47
N ALA A 38 11.64 4.92 -44.96
CA ALA A 38 11.51 3.48 -45.23
C ALA A 38 11.28 2.66 -43.94
N VAL A 39 11.98 2.99 -42.85
CA VAL A 39 11.74 2.35 -41.53
C VAL A 39 10.33 2.64 -41.03
N PHE A 40 9.88 3.89 -41.16
CA PHE A 40 8.54 4.29 -40.75
C PHE A 40 7.46 3.55 -41.56
N GLU A 41 7.63 3.43 -42.88
CA GLU A 41 6.70 2.70 -43.76
C GLU A 41 6.73 1.19 -43.51
N ALA A 42 7.91 0.63 -43.21
CA ALA A 42 8.08 -0.79 -42.91
C ALA A 42 7.65 -1.19 -41.49
N SER A 43 7.36 -0.23 -40.60
CA SER A 43 6.98 -0.51 -39.21
C SER A 43 5.53 -1.00 -39.15
N PRO A 44 5.28 -2.29 -38.85
CA PRO A 44 3.92 -2.78 -38.72
C PRO A 44 3.29 -2.26 -37.43
N LEU A 45 2.03 -1.86 -37.49
CA LEU A 45 1.22 -1.66 -36.30
C LEU A 45 0.52 -2.98 -35.97
N ASP A 46 0.95 -3.61 -34.87
CA ASP A 46 0.29 -4.80 -34.36
C ASP A 46 -1.07 -4.43 -33.75
N ILE A 47 -2.14 -4.77 -34.46
CA ILE A 47 -3.51 -4.58 -33.98
C ILE A 47 -4.01 -5.90 -33.39
N MET A 48 -4.15 -5.96 -32.07
CA MET A 48 -4.76 -7.09 -31.37
C MET A 48 -6.24 -6.81 -31.07
N LEU A 49 -7.13 -7.64 -31.61
CA LEU A 49 -8.56 -7.58 -31.34
C LEU A 49 -8.94 -8.62 -30.29
N ILE A 50 -9.30 -8.17 -29.09
CA ILE A 50 -9.85 -9.04 -28.03
C ILE A 50 -11.38 -8.98 -28.12
N ARG A 51 -12.02 -10.12 -28.34
CA ARG A 51 -13.48 -10.27 -28.26
C ARG A 51 -13.80 -11.13 -27.04
N SER A 52 -14.44 -10.52 -26.05
CA SER A 52 -14.88 -11.18 -24.83
C SER A 52 -16.24 -10.61 -24.44
N ASP A 53 -17.06 -11.45 -23.83
CA ASP A 53 -18.35 -11.06 -23.24
C ASP A 53 -18.19 -10.80 -21.73
N ASP A 54 -16.98 -11.04 -21.21
CA ASP A 54 -16.58 -10.81 -19.82
C ASP A 54 -16.26 -9.32 -19.62
N ILE A 55 -17.19 -8.62 -18.96
CA ILE A 55 -17.11 -7.19 -18.67
C ILE A 55 -15.91 -6.86 -17.78
N GLU A 56 -15.52 -7.75 -16.85
CA GLU A 56 -14.41 -7.51 -15.93
C GLU A 56 -13.06 -7.52 -16.69
N LEU A 57 -12.90 -8.41 -17.67
CA LEU A 57 -11.73 -8.46 -18.54
C LEU A 57 -11.63 -7.22 -19.44
N ILE A 58 -12.77 -6.71 -19.94
CA ILE A 58 -12.82 -5.50 -20.77
C ILE A 58 -12.39 -4.27 -19.95
N GLU A 59 -12.92 -4.10 -18.74
CA GLU A 59 -12.56 -2.99 -17.85
C GLU A 59 -11.08 -3.03 -17.45
N GLU A 60 -10.53 -4.23 -17.20
CA GLU A 60 -9.11 -4.40 -16.90
C GLU A 60 -8.22 -4.04 -18.10
N MET A 61 -8.57 -4.47 -19.31
CA MET A 61 -7.82 -4.12 -20.53
C MET A 61 -7.87 -2.61 -20.81
N PHE A 62 -9.04 -1.99 -20.60
CA PHE A 62 -9.21 -0.55 -20.79
C PHE A 62 -8.41 0.26 -19.77
N SER A 63 -8.37 -0.17 -18.50
CA SER A 63 -7.55 0.46 -17.46
C SER A 63 -6.05 0.35 -17.78
N ARG A 64 -5.58 -0.82 -18.25
CA ARG A 64 -4.17 -1.03 -18.64
C ARG A 64 -3.75 -0.18 -19.86
N LEU A 65 -4.66 -0.01 -20.83
CA LEU A 65 -4.44 0.82 -22.02
C LEU A 65 -4.30 2.30 -21.70
N ASN A 66 -4.96 2.79 -20.63
CA ASN A 66 -5.00 4.21 -20.32
C ASN A 66 -3.93 4.70 -19.32
N GLU A 67 -3.25 3.83 -18.56
CA GLU A 67 -2.39 4.30 -17.45
C GLU A 67 -0.91 3.92 -17.51
N ALA A 68 -0.44 3.09 -18.47
CA ALA A 68 0.96 2.61 -18.57
C ALA A 68 1.57 2.02 -17.27
N VAL A 69 0.78 1.81 -16.21
CA VAL A 69 1.19 1.23 -14.93
C VAL A 69 0.13 0.20 -14.54
N PRO A 70 0.51 -1.07 -14.31
CA PRO A 70 -0.46 -2.08 -13.91
C PRO A 70 -1.07 -1.74 -12.55
N LEU A 71 -2.39 -1.95 -12.41
CA LEU A 71 -3.09 -1.85 -11.14
C LEU A 71 -2.40 -2.73 -10.08
N ASN A 72 -2.18 -2.16 -8.90
CA ASN A 72 -1.67 -2.87 -7.75
C ASN A 72 -2.76 -3.75 -7.14
N ALA A 73 -2.40 -4.58 -6.16
CA ALA A 73 -3.33 -5.52 -5.56
C ALA A 73 -4.54 -4.84 -4.89
N ALA A 74 -4.35 -3.69 -4.24
CA ALA A 74 -5.42 -2.96 -3.56
C ALA A 74 -6.39 -2.31 -4.55
N GLU A 75 -5.87 -1.76 -5.65
CA GLU A 75 -6.62 -1.23 -6.79
C GLU A 75 -7.46 -2.35 -7.42
N LYS A 76 -6.86 -3.52 -7.67
CA LYS A 76 -7.56 -4.71 -8.20
C LYS A 76 -8.68 -5.18 -7.28
N ARG A 77 -8.43 -5.37 -5.98
CA ARG A 77 -9.47 -5.78 -5.00
C ARG A 77 -10.67 -4.84 -5.01
N ASN A 78 -10.42 -3.53 -4.99
CA ASN A 78 -11.50 -2.54 -4.99
C ASN A 78 -12.23 -2.42 -6.34
N GLY A 79 -11.57 -2.78 -7.45
CA GLY A 79 -12.18 -2.91 -8.77
C GLY A 79 -13.15 -4.09 -8.87
N LYS A 80 -12.80 -5.25 -8.29
CA LYS A 80 -13.61 -6.49 -8.31
C LYS A 80 -14.98 -6.41 -7.60
N GLY A 81 -15.26 -5.34 -6.85
CA GLY A 81 -16.49 -5.22 -6.05
C GLY A 81 -16.53 -6.17 -4.85
N GLY A 82 -17.73 -6.54 -4.39
CA GLY A 82 -17.96 -7.38 -3.21
C GLY A 82 -18.28 -6.59 -1.93
N TYR A 83 -18.66 -7.30 -0.88
CA TYR A 83 -19.19 -6.71 0.36
C TYR A 83 -18.14 -5.94 1.17
N LEU A 84 -16.84 -6.28 1.05
CA LEU A 84 -15.76 -5.53 1.70
C LEU A 84 -15.53 -4.15 1.09
N ARG A 85 -15.87 -3.92 -0.18
CA ARG A 85 -15.64 -2.63 -0.86
C ARG A 85 -16.32 -1.44 -0.17
N PRO A 86 -17.64 -1.46 0.11
CA PRO A 86 -18.28 -0.35 0.82
C PRO A 86 -17.72 -0.17 2.23
N VAL A 87 -17.45 -1.26 2.95
CA VAL A 87 -16.91 -1.25 4.31
C VAL A 87 -15.51 -0.61 4.37
N VAL A 88 -14.60 -1.02 3.49
CA VAL A 88 -13.26 -0.42 3.39
C VAL A 88 -13.36 1.07 3.09
N ARG A 89 -14.27 1.49 2.19
CA ARG A 89 -14.50 2.91 1.87
C ARG A 89 -14.97 3.70 3.07
N HIS A 90 -15.92 3.17 3.84
CA HIS A 90 -16.40 3.81 5.05
C HIS A 90 -15.30 3.93 6.11
N LEU A 91 -14.48 2.89 6.30
CA LEU A 91 -13.38 2.91 7.26
C LEU A 91 -12.31 3.96 6.86
N VAL A 92 -11.98 4.05 5.58
CA VAL A 92 -11.05 5.06 5.05
C VAL A 92 -11.59 6.49 5.16
N GLY A 93 -12.91 6.67 5.26
CA GLY A 93 -13.55 7.97 5.50
C GLY A 93 -13.60 8.39 6.97
N THR A 94 -12.95 7.66 7.88
CA THR A 94 -12.88 8.03 9.30
C THR A 94 -11.79 9.07 9.56
N ASP A 95 -11.91 9.82 10.65
CA ASP A 95 -10.91 10.83 11.08
C ASP A 95 -9.50 10.25 11.17
N PHE A 96 -9.35 8.98 11.55
CA PHE A 96 -8.06 8.31 11.59
C PHE A 96 -7.34 8.33 10.24
N PHE A 97 -8.03 7.93 9.18
CA PHE A 97 -7.45 7.85 7.84
C PHE A 97 -7.36 9.21 7.16
N GLU A 98 -8.40 10.04 7.29
CA GLU A 98 -8.46 11.33 6.60
C GLU A 98 -7.54 12.39 7.21
N ARG A 99 -7.36 12.35 8.55
CA ARG A 99 -6.66 13.41 9.28
C ARG A 99 -5.40 12.95 9.97
N LYS A 100 -5.39 11.77 10.59
CA LYS A 100 -4.25 11.33 11.43
C LYS A 100 -3.07 10.81 10.61
N LEU A 101 -3.33 10.15 9.48
CA LEU A 101 -2.24 9.64 8.63
C LEU A 101 -1.48 10.76 7.90
N PRO A 102 -0.13 10.81 7.98
CA PRO A 102 0.68 11.85 7.32
C PRO A 102 0.89 11.61 5.83
N PHE A 103 0.39 10.50 5.28
CA PHE A 103 0.55 10.13 3.88
C PHE A 103 -0.81 10.08 3.17
N ARG A 104 -0.83 10.54 1.92
CA ARG A 104 -2.02 10.49 1.07
C ARG A 104 -2.37 9.07 0.66
N ASN A 105 -3.63 8.88 0.27
CA ASN A 105 -4.16 7.64 -0.29
C ASN A 105 -3.72 7.39 -1.74
N ASN A 106 -2.44 7.63 -2.07
CA ASN A 106 -1.91 7.39 -3.40
C ASN A 106 -1.90 5.88 -3.67
N ARG A 107 -2.40 5.49 -4.84
CA ARG A 107 -2.50 4.09 -5.28
C ARG A 107 -3.19 3.18 -4.25
N TYR A 108 -4.28 3.66 -3.67
CA TYR A 108 -5.14 2.93 -2.75
C TYR A 108 -4.42 2.43 -1.48
N ARG A 109 -3.39 3.14 -1.03
CA ARG A 109 -2.63 2.80 0.17
C ARG A 109 -3.49 2.71 1.43
N HIS A 110 -4.45 3.62 1.61
CA HIS A 110 -5.36 3.59 2.77
C HIS A 110 -6.33 2.41 2.68
N TYR A 111 -6.80 2.10 1.46
CA TYR A 111 -7.66 0.94 1.22
C TYR A 111 -6.94 -0.38 1.53
N ASP A 112 -5.66 -0.49 1.17
CA ASP A 112 -4.85 -1.67 1.52
C ASP A 112 -4.72 -1.82 3.03
N LEU A 113 -4.43 -0.73 3.75
CA LEU A 113 -4.32 -0.73 5.20
C LEU A 113 -5.65 -1.08 5.88
N ALA A 114 -6.77 -0.48 5.45
CA ALA A 114 -8.10 -0.82 5.93
C ALA A 114 -8.45 -2.29 5.65
N THR A 115 -8.06 -2.84 4.49
CA THR A 115 -8.26 -4.27 4.20
C THR A 115 -7.49 -5.16 5.19
N LYS A 116 -6.26 -4.77 5.56
CA LYS A 116 -5.46 -5.48 6.58
C LYS A 116 -6.11 -5.45 7.95
N PHE A 117 -6.70 -4.31 8.33
CA PHE A 117 -7.42 -4.19 9.60
C PHE A 117 -8.58 -5.19 9.66
N LEU A 118 -9.44 -5.22 8.63
CA LEU A 118 -10.55 -6.15 8.55
C LEU A 118 -10.07 -7.62 8.57
N TYR A 119 -8.96 -7.91 7.88
CA TYR A 119 -8.39 -9.25 7.86
C TYR A 119 -7.84 -9.68 9.24
N TRP A 120 -7.20 -8.78 10.00
CA TRP A 120 -6.72 -9.13 11.33
C TRP A 120 -7.85 -9.33 12.33
N ILE A 121 -8.93 -8.55 12.22
CA ILE A 121 -10.17 -8.78 12.99
C ILE A 121 -10.75 -10.15 12.63
N ASP A 122 -10.85 -10.48 11.33
CA ASP A 122 -11.37 -11.78 10.87
C ASP A 122 -10.57 -12.98 11.41
N ARG A 123 -9.25 -12.80 11.57
CA ARG A 123 -8.35 -13.84 12.06
C ARG A 123 -8.17 -13.84 13.58
N ASP A 124 -8.65 -12.81 14.26
CA ASP A 124 -8.41 -12.57 15.69
C ASP A 124 -6.91 -12.61 16.04
N ASP A 125 -6.04 -12.18 15.10
CA ASP A 125 -4.58 -12.26 15.26
C ASP A 125 -3.80 -11.43 14.23
N ALA A 126 -2.50 -11.23 14.49
CA ALA A 126 -1.52 -10.62 13.61
C ALA A 126 -1.10 -11.52 12.43
N ALA A 127 -2.07 -12.08 11.72
CA ALA A 127 -1.86 -12.97 10.57
C ALA A 127 -1.07 -12.32 9.42
N ASP A 128 -0.45 -13.15 8.58
CA ASP A 128 0.29 -12.71 7.40
C ASP A 128 -0.67 -12.05 6.38
N VAL A 129 -0.36 -10.81 5.99
CA VAL A 129 -1.16 -9.97 5.08
C VAL A 129 -0.49 -9.79 3.72
N LYS A 130 0.24 -10.80 3.26
CA LYS A 130 0.68 -10.89 1.87
C LYS A 130 -0.51 -10.88 0.93
N LYS A 131 -0.22 -10.46 -0.31
CA LYS A 131 -1.20 -10.31 -1.38
C LYS A 131 -2.16 -11.51 -1.47
N GLN A 132 -1.63 -12.72 -1.51
CA GLN A 132 -2.44 -13.93 -1.69
C GLN A 132 -3.50 -14.07 -0.60
N ASN A 133 -3.12 -13.92 0.67
CA ASN A 133 -4.03 -14.04 1.80
C ASN A 133 -5.14 -12.98 1.79
N LEU A 134 -4.80 -11.74 1.43
CA LEU A 134 -5.79 -10.66 1.33
C LEU A 134 -6.73 -10.84 0.14
N ASP A 135 -6.22 -11.36 -0.98
CA ASP A 135 -7.03 -11.65 -2.16
C ASP A 135 -7.99 -12.84 -1.88
N ASP A 136 -7.50 -13.90 -1.23
CA ASP A 136 -8.29 -15.06 -0.83
C ASP A 136 -9.38 -14.69 0.19
N PHE A 137 -9.04 -13.84 1.18
CA PHE A 137 -10.01 -13.28 2.11
C PHE A 137 -11.11 -12.50 1.39
N TRP A 138 -10.71 -11.65 0.44
CA TRP A 138 -11.66 -10.85 -0.31
C TRP A 138 -12.64 -11.70 -1.11
N ASP A 139 -12.11 -12.71 -1.81
CA ASP A 139 -12.90 -13.62 -2.64
C ASP A 139 -13.78 -14.53 -1.75
N ALA A 140 -13.31 -14.94 -0.56
CA ALA A 140 -14.10 -15.70 0.41
C ALA A 140 -15.31 -14.91 0.92
N VAL A 141 -15.12 -13.66 1.38
CA VAL A 141 -16.24 -12.82 1.85
C VAL A 141 -17.21 -12.52 0.71
N LYS A 142 -16.73 -12.31 -0.52
CA LYS A 142 -17.59 -12.08 -1.70
C LYS A 142 -18.46 -13.29 -2.04
N ALA A 143 -17.93 -14.51 -1.87
CA ALA A 143 -18.62 -15.75 -2.22
C ALA A 143 -19.58 -16.25 -1.12
N ASP A 144 -19.41 -15.81 0.12
CA ASP A 144 -20.21 -16.26 1.24
C ASP A 144 -21.66 -15.69 1.19
N PRO A 145 -22.71 -16.52 1.35
CA PRO A 145 -24.09 -16.04 1.39
C PRO A 145 -24.38 -15.02 2.50
N GLY A 146 -23.64 -15.07 3.61
CA GLY A 146 -23.66 -14.11 4.72
C GLY A 146 -22.57 -13.05 4.63
N GLY A 147 -21.88 -12.92 3.48
CA GLY A 147 -20.74 -12.03 3.30
C GLY A 147 -21.01 -10.55 3.61
N GLU A 148 -22.26 -10.09 3.42
CA GLU A 148 -22.66 -8.72 3.81
C GLU A 148 -22.64 -8.51 5.32
N GLU A 149 -23.21 -9.44 6.08
CA GLU A 149 -23.23 -9.39 7.54
C GLU A 149 -21.83 -9.61 8.11
N TRP A 150 -21.06 -10.53 7.53
CA TRP A 150 -19.65 -10.74 7.86
C TRP A 150 -18.85 -9.44 7.67
N ALA A 151 -18.91 -8.82 6.50
CA ALA A 151 -18.23 -7.56 6.23
C ALA A 151 -18.64 -6.44 7.20
N ARG A 152 -19.92 -6.40 7.58
CA ARG A 152 -20.45 -5.42 8.56
C ARG A 152 -19.92 -5.66 9.97
N SER A 153 -19.84 -6.91 10.45
CA SER A 153 -19.22 -7.21 11.76
C SER A 153 -17.76 -6.74 11.80
N LEU A 154 -17.00 -7.07 10.75
CA LEU A 154 -15.60 -6.66 10.64
C LEU A 154 -15.46 -5.13 10.62
N TYR A 155 -16.40 -4.42 9.97
CA TYR A 155 -16.43 -2.97 9.98
C TYR A 155 -16.63 -2.42 11.40
N ASP A 156 -17.64 -2.91 12.12
CA ASP A 156 -18.03 -2.41 13.43
C ASP A 156 -16.87 -2.59 14.43
N GLU A 157 -16.23 -3.76 14.42
CA GLU A 157 -15.07 -4.07 15.26
C GLU A 157 -13.83 -3.23 14.88
N ALA A 158 -13.51 -3.13 13.58
CA ALA A 158 -12.40 -2.29 13.13
C ALA A 158 -12.63 -0.81 13.45
N LEU A 159 -13.88 -0.34 13.36
CA LEU A 159 -14.25 1.03 13.70
C LEU A 159 -14.07 1.30 15.20
N GLU A 160 -14.42 0.36 16.07
CA GLU A 160 -14.22 0.49 17.52
C GLU A 160 -12.73 0.67 17.85
N VAL A 161 -11.88 -0.21 17.30
CA VAL A 161 -10.42 -0.11 17.47
C VAL A 161 -9.93 1.24 16.95
N VAL A 162 -10.19 1.59 15.69
CA VAL A 162 -9.74 2.85 15.07
C VAL A 162 -10.21 4.08 15.85
N THR A 163 -11.46 4.08 16.32
CA THR A 163 -12.04 5.19 17.10
C THR A 163 -11.28 5.39 18.40
N ALA A 164 -10.90 4.29 19.07
CA ALA A 164 -10.19 4.37 20.33
C ALA A 164 -8.70 4.74 20.17
N LEU A 165 -8.07 4.42 19.04
CA LEU A 165 -6.71 4.88 18.71
C LEU A 165 -6.66 6.38 18.38
N THR A 166 -7.69 6.88 17.69
CA THR A 166 -7.70 8.22 17.07
C THR A 166 -7.31 9.37 18.01
N PRO A 167 -7.76 9.44 19.28
CA PRO A 167 -7.43 10.53 20.20
C PRO A 167 -5.95 10.61 20.58
N THR A 168 -5.20 9.52 20.47
CA THR A 168 -3.75 9.49 20.79
C THR A 168 -2.91 10.24 19.75
N PHE A 169 -3.43 10.39 18.53
CA PHE A 169 -2.70 10.91 17.39
C PHE A 169 -3.13 12.34 17.00
N GLU A 170 -2.15 13.14 16.63
CA GLU A 170 -2.31 14.45 16.03
C GLU A 170 -2.66 14.32 14.55
N ASP A 171 -3.10 15.40 13.91
CA ASP A 171 -3.33 15.40 12.47
C ASP A 171 -1.98 15.35 11.73
N GLY A 172 -1.84 14.44 10.76
CA GLY A 172 -0.59 14.19 10.05
C GLY A 172 0.55 13.68 10.96
N ASP A 173 0.24 12.75 11.86
CA ASP A 173 1.12 12.35 12.94
C ASP A 173 2.40 11.64 12.48
N LYS A 174 3.53 12.03 13.06
CA LYS A 174 4.83 11.38 12.82
C LYS A 174 4.92 9.96 13.39
N LEU A 175 4.17 9.65 14.45
CA LEU A 175 4.08 8.28 14.97
C LEU A 175 3.45 7.33 13.95
N LEU A 176 2.61 7.87 13.06
CA LEU A 176 1.93 7.13 11.98
C LEU A 176 2.68 7.22 10.63
N ALA A 177 3.96 7.62 10.62
CA ALA A 177 4.70 7.91 9.39
C ALA A 177 4.86 6.72 8.42
N SER A 178 4.78 5.48 8.92
CA SER A 178 4.91 4.29 8.07
C SER A 178 3.73 3.34 8.25
N VAL A 179 3.30 2.73 7.14
CA VAL A 179 2.25 1.70 7.13
C VAL A 179 2.56 0.60 8.16
N GLY A 180 3.83 0.18 8.25
CA GLY A 180 4.24 -0.85 9.20
C GLY A 180 4.12 -0.43 10.67
N MET A 181 4.21 0.85 11.02
CA MET A 181 3.91 1.32 12.40
C MET A 181 2.40 1.41 12.64
N VAL A 182 1.65 1.89 11.65
CA VAL A 182 0.19 1.93 11.73
C VAL A 182 -0.39 0.53 11.96
N SER A 183 0.13 -0.48 11.26
CA SER A 183 -0.21 -1.90 11.49
C SER A 183 0.06 -2.36 12.92
N VAL A 184 1.23 -2.01 13.48
CA VAL A 184 1.62 -2.42 14.85
C VAL A 184 0.70 -1.76 15.88
N TYR A 185 0.36 -0.49 15.70
CA TYR A 185 -0.56 0.19 16.62
C TYR A 185 -1.99 -0.35 16.54
N PHE A 186 -2.49 -0.65 15.35
CA PHE A 186 -3.81 -1.27 15.21
C PHE A 186 -3.87 -2.63 15.93
N LEU A 187 -2.88 -3.50 15.69
CA LEU A 187 -2.77 -4.81 16.34
C LEU A 187 -2.62 -4.70 17.87
N LEU A 188 -1.84 -3.71 18.35
CA LEU A 188 -1.76 -3.41 19.77
C LEU A 188 -3.11 -3.01 20.35
N GLY A 189 -3.86 -2.17 19.61
CA GLY A 189 -5.21 -1.76 19.98
C GLY A 189 -6.13 -2.97 20.12
N MET A 190 -6.23 -3.78 19.08
CA MET A 190 -7.03 -5.02 19.05
C MET A 190 -6.81 -5.87 20.31
N LYS A 191 -5.55 -6.23 20.58
CA LYS A 191 -5.17 -7.03 21.75
C LYS A 191 -5.49 -6.39 23.10
N ARG A 192 -5.33 -5.06 23.21
CA ARG A 192 -5.62 -4.34 24.46
C ARG A 192 -7.11 -4.24 24.71
N PHE A 193 -7.93 -4.00 23.69
CA PHE A 193 -9.38 -3.97 23.84
C PHE A 193 -9.96 -5.33 24.23
N GLU A 194 -9.47 -6.42 23.65
CA GLU A 194 -9.80 -7.79 24.09
C GLU A 194 -9.48 -8.01 25.57
N SER A 195 -8.37 -7.44 26.05
CA SER A 195 -7.93 -7.56 27.45
C SER A 195 -8.59 -6.54 28.40
N GLY A 196 -9.41 -5.61 27.88
CA GLY A 196 -10.01 -4.52 28.65
C GLY A 196 -9.04 -3.39 29.01
N ASP A 197 -7.85 -3.37 28.41
CA ASP A 197 -6.83 -2.35 28.63
C ASP A 197 -7.04 -1.14 27.71
N ASN A 198 -6.72 0.06 28.20
CA ASN A 198 -6.73 1.26 27.39
C ASN A 198 -5.57 1.29 26.39
N PHE A 199 -5.79 1.89 25.23
CA PHE A 199 -4.72 2.21 24.29
C PHE A 199 -3.70 3.16 24.94
N PRO A 200 -2.38 3.03 24.67
CA PRO A 200 -1.36 3.85 25.30
C PRO A 200 -1.56 5.34 25.04
N HIS A 201 -1.15 6.15 26.02
CA HIS A 201 -1.08 7.59 25.86
C HIS A 201 0.07 7.97 24.91
N ARG A 202 -0.06 9.14 24.27
CA ARG A 202 0.93 9.65 23.30
C ARG A 202 2.36 9.68 23.86
N ASN A 203 2.52 10.15 25.09
CA ASN A 203 3.82 10.26 25.75
C ASN A 203 4.54 8.91 25.92
N GLU A 204 3.79 7.80 26.05
CA GLU A 204 4.33 6.44 26.12
C GLU A 204 4.80 5.97 24.74
N LEU A 205 4.06 6.30 23.68
CA LEU A 205 4.49 6.01 22.31
C LEU A 205 5.73 6.85 21.91
N GLU A 206 5.78 8.11 22.31
CA GLU A 206 6.94 8.99 22.09
C GLU A 206 8.16 8.57 22.91
N SER A 207 7.98 7.98 24.09
CA SER A 207 9.11 7.42 24.86
C SER A 207 9.66 6.17 24.17
N PHE A 208 8.80 5.33 23.58
CA PHE A 208 9.21 4.19 22.77
C PHE A 208 10.00 4.60 21.52
N GLU A 209 9.52 5.58 20.76
CA GLU A 209 10.25 6.08 19.58
C GLU A 209 11.63 6.65 19.95
N ARG A 210 11.74 7.33 21.09
CA ARG A 210 13.04 7.82 21.59
C ARG A 210 13.97 6.66 21.98
N ALA A 211 13.45 5.62 22.63
CA ALA A 211 14.23 4.45 23.01
C ALA A 211 14.77 3.70 21.79
N ARG A 212 13.97 3.60 20.71
CA ARG A 212 14.37 2.98 19.44
C ARG A 212 15.53 3.72 18.74
N ASN A 213 15.73 5.01 19.03
CA ASN A 213 16.80 5.80 18.42
C ASN A 213 18.18 5.53 19.06
N ILE A 214 18.64 4.30 18.95
CA ILE A 214 19.94 3.86 19.45
C ILE A 214 21.03 4.41 18.51
N LYS A 215 21.94 5.23 19.05
CA LYS A 215 23.06 5.79 18.29
C LYS A 215 23.90 4.64 17.73
N ARG A 216 23.98 4.53 16.41
CA ARG A 216 24.69 3.50 15.60
C ARG A 216 26.21 3.36 15.87
N PHE A 217 26.76 4.00 16.90
CA PHE A 217 28.19 4.03 17.20
C PHE A 217 28.62 3.05 18.29
N ASN A 218 27.69 2.30 18.88
CA ASN A 218 28.03 1.22 19.81
C ASN A 218 28.28 -0.06 19.02
N ASP A 219 29.35 -0.78 19.35
CA ASP A 219 29.54 -2.16 18.92
C ASP A 219 28.32 -2.98 19.40
N GLU A 220 27.72 -3.83 18.56
CA GLU A 220 26.54 -4.64 18.93
C GLU A 220 26.80 -5.53 20.17
N SER A 221 28.09 -5.79 20.44
CA SER A 221 28.58 -6.50 21.62
C SER A 221 28.27 -5.77 22.94
N GLU A 222 28.14 -4.45 22.94
CA GLU A 222 27.92 -3.61 24.14
C GLU A 222 26.45 -3.34 24.45
N LEU A 223 25.53 -3.77 23.59
CA LEU A 223 24.11 -3.50 23.75
C LEU A 223 23.46 -4.38 24.83
N THR A 224 22.57 -3.78 25.62
CA THR A 224 21.72 -4.54 26.56
C THR A 224 20.76 -5.45 25.79
N ALA A 225 20.21 -6.47 26.46
CA ALA A 225 19.23 -7.36 25.84
C ALA A 225 18.00 -6.57 25.33
N GLY A 226 17.53 -5.56 26.07
CA GLY A 226 16.45 -4.67 25.64
C GLY A 226 16.80 -3.86 24.40
N GLN A 227 17.99 -3.25 24.36
CA GLN A 227 18.45 -2.49 23.20
C GLN A 227 18.56 -3.37 21.93
N ARG A 228 19.01 -4.62 22.05
CA ARG A 228 19.02 -5.57 20.92
C ARG A 228 17.62 -5.87 20.41
N ARG A 229 16.62 -5.96 21.30
CA ARG A 229 15.21 -6.14 20.90
C ARG A 229 14.66 -4.94 20.14
N LEU A 230 15.03 -3.72 20.52
CA LEU A 230 14.65 -2.50 19.78
C LEU A 230 15.29 -2.45 18.39
N LEU A 231 16.56 -2.84 18.26
CA LEU A 231 17.19 -2.96 16.94
C LEU A 231 16.53 -4.03 16.07
N GLU A 232 16.19 -5.18 16.66
CA GLU A 232 15.49 -6.23 15.93
C GLU A 232 14.06 -5.79 15.54
N PHE A 233 13.37 -5.00 16.37
CA PHE A 233 12.09 -4.38 16.03
C PHE A 233 12.21 -3.56 14.73
N ASP A 234 13.25 -2.74 14.63
CA ASP A 234 13.51 -1.91 13.44
C ASP A 234 13.90 -2.76 12.23
N ARG A 235 14.73 -3.80 12.43
CA ARG A 235 15.10 -4.74 11.37
C ARG A 235 13.86 -5.43 10.78
N ARG A 236 12.92 -5.84 11.63
CA ARG A 236 11.67 -6.49 11.24
C ARG A 236 10.70 -5.57 10.50
N ALA A 237 10.91 -4.25 10.51
CA ALA A 237 10.13 -3.32 9.69
C ALA A 237 10.31 -3.53 8.17
N GLN A 238 11.36 -4.26 7.74
CA GLN A 238 11.57 -4.66 6.34
C GLN A 238 10.57 -5.71 5.84
N SER A 239 9.89 -6.37 6.77
CA SER A 239 8.93 -7.46 6.54
C SER A 239 7.53 -7.10 7.09
N PRO A 240 6.94 -5.96 6.71
CA PRO A 240 5.77 -5.39 7.41
C PRO A 240 4.46 -6.16 7.20
N ASN A 241 4.43 -7.15 6.31
CA ASN A 241 3.27 -7.99 6.04
C ASN A 241 3.42 -9.41 6.60
N ASP A 242 4.61 -9.77 7.13
CA ASP A 242 4.88 -11.11 7.65
C ASP A 242 4.39 -11.24 9.10
N GLU A 243 3.64 -12.30 9.39
CA GLU A 243 3.08 -12.59 10.73
C GLU A 243 4.15 -12.53 11.83
N ALA A 244 5.26 -13.25 11.66
CA ALA A 244 6.31 -13.33 12.67
C ALA A 244 6.93 -11.95 12.96
N ALA A 245 7.05 -11.09 11.95
CA ALA A 245 7.56 -9.73 12.11
C ALA A 245 6.55 -8.84 12.84
N LEU A 246 5.26 -8.94 12.51
CA LEU A 246 4.18 -8.20 13.17
C LEU A 246 4.08 -8.58 14.65
N ARG A 247 3.96 -9.88 14.96
CA ARG A 247 3.90 -10.39 16.34
C ARG A 247 5.11 -9.97 17.17
N TYR A 248 6.31 -10.07 16.59
CA TYR A 248 7.52 -9.65 17.29
C TYR A 248 7.48 -8.15 17.62
N ARG A 249 7.09 -7.32 16.66
CA ARG A 249 7.04 -5.87 16.86
C ARG A 249 5.99 -5.47 17.89
N VAL A 250 4.80 -6.07 17.85
CA VAL A 250 3.76 -5.86 18.87
C VAL A 250 4.27 -6.27 20.26
N SER A 251 4.87 -7.46 20.39
CA SER A 251 5.34 -7.94 21.70
C SER A 251 6.48 -7.09 22.30
N VAL A 252 7.39 -6.58 21.48
CA VAL A 252 8.42 -5.64 21.94
C VAL A 252 7.81 -4.33 22.44
N LEU A 253 6.82 -3.79 21.73
CA LEU A 253 6.12 -2.59 22.16
C LEU A 253 5.33 -2.83 23.46
N GLU A 254 4.63 -3.95 23.59
CA GLU A 254 3.92 -4.32 24.82
C GLU A 254 4.85 -4.45 26.02
N ASP A 255 5.98 -5.14 25.85
CA ASP A 255 6.96 -5.29 26.92
C ASP A 255 7.58 -3.95 27.32
N PHE A 256 7.84 -3.06 26.35
CA PHE A 256 8.30 -1.71 26.65
C PHE A 256 7.27 -0.92 27.43
N LEU A 257 5.99 -0.99 27.05
CA LEU A 257 4.90 -0.31 27.76
C LEU A 257 4.70 -0.87 29.17
N ARG A 258 5.02 -2.15 29.40
CA ARG A 258 4.95 -2.77 30.73
C ARG A 258 6.10 -2.32 31.63
N ASP A 259 7.32 -2.30 31.11
CA ASP A 259 8.51 -1.87 31.85
C ASP A 259 9.57 -1.25 30.90
N PRO A 260 9.56 0.08 30.73
CA PRO A 260 10.53 0.77 29.89
C PRO A 260 11.98 0.60 30.38
N SER A 261 12.21 0.30 31.67
CA SER A 261 13.55 0.23 32.25
C SER A 261 14.36 -0.96 31.74
N VAL A 262 13.69 -2.01 31.26
CA VAL A 262 14.32 -3.18 30.61
C VAL A 262 15.02 -2.80 29.29
N PHE A 263 14.64 -1.67 28.71
CA PHE A 263 15.09 -1.19 27.40
C PHE A 263 16.07 -0.01 27.48
N ALA A 264 16.43 0.42 28.70
CA ALA A 264 17.44 1.46 28.93
C ALA A 264 18.86 0.95 28.63
#